data_AF-A0AAV0TYI2-F1
#
_entry.id   AF-A0AAV0TYI2-F1
#
_cell.length_a   1.000
_cell.length_b   1.000
_cell.length_c   1.000
_cell.angle_alpha   90.00
_cell.angle_beta   90.00
_cell.angle_gamma   90.00
#
_symmetry.space_group_name_H-M   'P 1'
#
loop_
_entity.id
_entity.type
_entity.pdbx_description
1 polymer ?
#
loop_
_entity_poly.entity_id
_entity_poly.type
_entity_poly.pdbx_seq_one_letter_code
_entity_poly.pdbx_strand_id
1 'polypeptide(L)'
;MYLSIGSANWNRRSLTLDLELKAEVVDGDTVMSRKGVIVGKYQCPFRIRKFQETTGLSYKKLNTMTFIETADQLRLAVTIELSMLARNTFQCKNHFFVITRGNSKDYLTTW
;
A
#
# COMPACT_ATOMS: atom_id res chain seq x y z
N MET A 1 -9.28 6.64 -13.68
CA MET A 1 -8.12 6.31 -12.83
C MET A 1 -6.89 6.96 -13.44
N TYR A 2 -5.96 7.44 -12.62
CA TYR A 2 -4.72 8.09 -13.07
C TYR A 2 -3.54 7.50 -12.30
N LEU A 3 -2.33 7.66 -12.84
CA LEU A 3 -1.08 7.21 -12.22
C LEU A 3 -0.24 8.44 -11.86
N SER A 4 -0.04 8.66 -10.57
CA SER A 4 0.85 9.71 -10.05
C SER A 4 2.24 9.13 -9.79
N ILE A 5 3.27 9.75 -10.35
CA ILE A 5 4.67 9.36 -10.14
C ILE A 5 5.47 10.62 -9.84
N GLY A 6 6.29 10.59 -8.79
CA GLY A 6 7.13 11.71 -8.41
C GLY A 6 8.10 11.35 -7.30
N SER A 7 8.88 12.34 -6.87
CA SER A 7 9.84 12.21 -5.77
C SER A 7 9.18 12.35 -4.39
N ALA A 8 7.98 12.94 -4.32
CA ALA A 8 7.29 13.22 -3.07
C ALA A 8 6.89 11.94 -2.32
N ASN A 9 7.41 11.81 -1.10
CA ASN A 9 6.93 10.83 -0.14
C ASN A 9 5.62 11.28 0.53
N TRP A 10 4.86 10.33 1.08
CA TRP A 10 3.63 10.65 1.80
C TRP A 10 3.91 11.09 3.24
N ASN A 11 4.48 12.28 3.41
CA ASN A 11 4.75 12.87 4.72
C ASN A 11 4.69 14.41 4.64
N ARG A 12 4.69 15.07 5.81
CA ARG A 12 4.63 16.54 5.88
C ARG A 12 5.77 17.21 5.10
N ARG A 13 6.97 16.63 5.14
CA ARG A 13 8.17 17.21 4.54
C ARG A 13 8.05 17.32 3.03
N SER A 14 7.74 16.23 2.34
CA SER A 14 7.57 16.20 0.88
C SER A 14 6.29 16.90 0.41
N LEU A 15 5.24 17.00 1.24
CA LEU A 15 3.99 17.65 0.84
C LEU A 15 3.98 19.17 1.00
N THR A 16 4.87 19.75 1.82
CA THR A 16 4.79 21.19 2.16
C THR A 16 6.13 21.92 2.31
N LEU A 17 7.26 21.22 2.44
CA LEU A 17 8.55 21.85 2.77
C LEU A 17 9.60 21.67 1.67
N ASP A 18 9.91 20.42 1.33
CA ASP A 18 10.96 20.12 0.35
C ASP A 18 10.43 20.37 -1.07
N LEU A 19 11.33 20.78 -1.97
CA LEU A 19 11.00 20.92 -3.39
C LEU A 19 10.87 19.52 -4.01
N GLU A 20 9.65 19.16 -4.39
CA GLU A 20 9.34 17.88 -5.01
C GLU A 20 8.79 18.09 -6.44
N LEU A 21 8.98 17.08 -7.30
CA LEU A 21 8.41 17.07 -8.65
C LEU A 21 7.56 15.82 -8.85
N LYS A 22 6.42 15.98 -9.51
CA LYS A 22 5.54 14.87 -9.89
C LYS A 22 4.92 15.05 -11.28
N ALA A 23 4.57 13.93 -11.90
CA ALA A 23 3.79 13.84 -13.11
C ALA A 23 2.51 13.04 -12.84
N GLU A 24 1.40 13.54 -13.38
CA GLU A 24 0.12 12.86 -13.37
C GLU A 24 -0.15 12.29 -14.75
N VAL A 25 -0.26 10.97 -14.86
CA VAL A 25 -0.51 10.26 -16.12
C VAL A 25 -1.97 9.84 -16.18
N VAL A 26 -2.71 10.51 -17.07
CA VAL A 26 -4.10 10.20 -17.39
C VAL A 26 -4.14 9.60 -18.78
N ASP A 27 -4.76 8.43 -18.92
CA ASP A 27 -4.87 7.78 -20.22
C ASP A 27 -6.06 8.36 -20.98
N GLY A 28 -5.84 8.73 -22.25
CA GLY A 28 -6.93 9.04 -23.19
C GLY A 28 -7.66 7.80 -23.69
N ASP A 29 -6.93 6.67 -23.79
CA ASP A 29 -7.47 5.38 -24.20
C ASP A 29 -7.90 4.55 -22.99
N THR A 30 -9.06 3.89 -23.11
CA THR A 30 -9.53 2.93 -22.10
C THR A 30 -9.74 1.55 -22.70
N VAL A 31 -9.63 0.54 -21.86
CA VAL A 31 -9.85 -0.87 -22.19
C VAL A 31 -10.81 -1.49 -21.18
N MET A 32 -11.63 -2.42 -21.64
CA MET A 32 -12.51 -3.17 -20.75
C MET A 32 -11.69 -4.21 -19.98
N SER A 33 -11.69 -4.13 -18.65
CA SER A 33 -11.14 -5.18 -17.80
C SER A 33 -12.04 -6.42 -17.84
N ARG A 34 -11.48 -7.60 -17.54
CA ARG A 34 -12.22 -8.89 -17.51
C ARG A 34 -13.47 -8.89 -16.63
N LYS A 35 -13.55 -7.99 -15.64
CA LYS A 35 -14.72 -7.81 -14.76
C LYS A 35 -15.71 -6.73 -15.23
N GLY A 36 -15.62 -6.28 -16.48
CA GLY A 36 -16.52 -5.27 -17.04
C GLY A 36 -16.26 -3.85 -16.53
N VAL A 37 -15.11 -3.61 -15.89
CA VAL A 37 -14.69 -2.28 -15.44
C VAL A 37 -13.81 -1.65 -16.50
N ILE A 38 -14.16 -0.44 -16.94
CA ILE A 38 -13.35 0.35 -17.87
C ILE A 38 -12.13 0.88 -17.11
N VAL A 39 -10.94 0.53 -17.60
CA VAL A 39 -9.66 0.94 -17.03
C VAL A 39 -8.80 1.60 -18.10
N GLY A 40 -7.90 2.50 -17.72
CA GLY A 40 -6.96 3.04 -18.71
C GLY A 40 -5.96 1.99 -19.17
N LYS A 41 -5.54 2.15 -20.42
CA LYS A 41 -4.70 1.21 -21.17
C LYS A 41 -3.34 0.93 -20.51
N TYR A 42 -2.75 1.92 -19.84
CA TYR A 42 -1.42 1.84 -19.25
C TYR A 42 -1.43 1.65 -17.73
N GLN A 43 -2.39 2.24 -17.00
CA GLN A 43 -2.34 2.13 -15.53
C GLN A 43 -2.65 0.71 -15.03
N CYS A 44 -3.55 -0.03 -15.70
CA CYS A 44 -3.88 -1.39 -15.27
C CYS A 44 -2.69 -2.37 -15.46
N PRO A 45 -2.01 -2.41 -16.63
CA PRO A 45 -0.77 -3.18 -16.78
C PRO A 45 0.36 -2.75 -15.85
N PHE A 46 0.53 -1.44 -15.61
CA PHE A 46 1.54 -0.92 -14.68
C PHE A 46 1.36 -1.52 -13.28
N ARG A 47 0.13 -1.48 -12.76
CA ARG A 47 -0.21 -2.08 -11.47
C ARG A 47 0.09 -3.59 -11.44
N ILE A 48 -0.28 -4.33 -12.49
CA ILE A 48 -0.04 -5.78 -12.54
C ILE A 48 1.47 -6.09 -12.49
N ARG A 49 2.30 -5.31 -13.18
CA ARG A 49 3.76 -5.45 -13.11
C ARG A 49 4.31 -5.17 -11.71
N LYS A 50 3.75 -4.19 -10.99
CA LYS A 50 4.11 -3.96 -9.59
C LYS A 50 3.76 -5.12 -8.68
N PHE A 51 2.61 -5.76 -8.88
CA PHE A 51 2.30 -7.01 -8.18
C PHE A 51 3.25 -8.14 -8.56
N GLN A 52 3.61 -8.27 -9.84
CA GLN A 52 4.58 -9.27 -10.29
C GLN A 52 5.95 -9.11 -9.61
N GLU A 53 6.46 -7.87 -9.54
CA GLU A 53 7.70 -7.55 -8.81
C GLU A 53 7.60 -7.93 -7.33
N THR A 54 6.44 -7.67 -6.70
CA THR A 54 6.27 -7.83 -5.26
C THR A 54 5.96 -9.27 -4.84
N THR A 55 5.16 -10.01 -5.63
CA THR A 55 4.67 -11.35 -5.27
C THR A 55 5.42 -12.47 -5.99
N GLY A 56 6.25 -12.18 -6.99
CA GLY A 56 6.93 -13.17 -7.82
C GLY A 56 6.01 -14.00 -8.74
N LEU A 57 4.72 -13.66 -8.82
CA LEU A 57 3.76 -14.38 -9.66
C LEU A 57 3.83 -13.90 -11.10
N SER A 58 3.53 -14.79 -12.06
CA SER A 58 3.56 -14.42 -13.48
C SER A 58 2.47 -13.41 -13.84
N TYR A 59 2.78 -12.51 -14.78
CA TYR A 59 1.84 -11.53 -15.31
C TYR A 59 0.52 -12.17 -15.74
N LYS A 60 0.58 -13.31 -16.44
CA LYS A 60 -0.62 -14.02 -16.93
C LYS A 60 -1.54 -14.43 -15.79
N LYS A 61 -0.98 -14.94 -14.68
CA LYS A 61 -1.74 -15.34 -13.49
C LYS A 61 -2.36 -14.11 -12.82
N LEU A 62 -1.58 -13.05 -12.61
CA LEU A 62 -2.06 -11.82 -11.97
C LEU A 62 -3.11 -11.09 -12.82
N ASN A 63 -3.01 -11.14 -14.15
CA ASN A 63 -3.98 -10.54 -15.07
C ASN A 63 -5.30 -11.35 -15.17
N THR A 64 -5.31 -12.59 -14.68
CA THR A 64 -6.56 -13.36 -14.54
C THR A 64 -7.30 -13.07 -13.24
N MET A 65 -6.59 -12.56 -12.23
CA MET A 65 -7.12 -12.26 -10.91
C MET A 65 -7.84 -10.92 -10.88
N THR A 66 -8.72 -10.80 -9.90
CA THR A 66 -9.41 -9.56 -9.57
C THR A 66 -8.53 -8.72 -8.68
N PHE A 67 -8.75 -7.40 -8.60
CA PHE A 67 -7.89 -6.53 -7.79
C PHE A 67 -7.76 -7.01 -6.32
N ILE A 68 -8.86 -7.47 -5.72
CA ILE A 68 -8.89 -7.98 -4.34
C ILE A 68 -8.09 -9.28 -4.24
N GLU A 69 -8.32 -10.24 -5.14
CA GLU A 69 -7.56 -11.51 -5.17
C GLU A 69 -6.06 -11.27 -5.35
N THR A 70 -5.69 -10.31 -6.20
CA THR A 70 -4.30 -9.91 -6.41
C THR A 70 -3.72 -9.27 -5.14
N ALA A 71 -4.48 -8.45 -4.42
CA ALA A 71 -4.05 -7.87 -3.15
C ALA A 71 -3.86 -8.95 -2.07
N ASP A 72 -4.72 -9.97 -2.03
CA ASP A 72 -4.58 -11.11 -1.11
C ASP A 72 -3.28 -11.90 -1.35
N GLN A 73 -2.74 -11.89 -2.57
CA GLN A 73 -1.43 -12.51 -2.87
C GLN A 73 -0.28 -11.81 -2.15
N LEU A 74 -0.38 -10.53 -1.79
CA LEU A 74 0.66 -9.84 -1.02
C LEU A 74 0.84 -10.49 0.36
N ARG A 75 -0.26 -10.93 0.99
CA ARG A 75 -0.21 -11.62 2.28
C ARG A 75 0.55 -12.94 2.20
N LEU A 76 0.37 -13.67 1.10
CA LEU A 76 1.09 -14.92 0.84
C LEU A 76 2.56 -14.64 0.52
N ALA A 77 2.84 -13.58 -0.25
CA ALA A 77 4.19 -13.18 -0.61
C ALA A 77 5.06 -12.86 0.62
N VAL A 78 4.49 -12.32 1.71
CA VAL A 78 5.21 -12.06 2.98
C VAL A 78 5.76 -13.34 3.63
N THR A 79 5.17 -14.51 3.35
CA THR A 79 5.59 -15.79 3.95
C THR A 79 6.77 -16.46 3.23
N ILE A 80 7.17 -15.94 2.07
CA ILE A 80 8.28 -16.46 1.29
C ILE A 80 9.60 -15.95 1.91
N GLU A 81 10.57 -16.84 2.10
CA GLU A 81 11.84 -16.52 2.77
C GLU A 81 12.64 -15.41 2.07
N LEU A 82 12.64 -15.39 0.73
CA LEU A 82 13.30 -14.38 -0.10
C LEU A 82 12.38 -13.22 -0.50
N SER A 83 11.30 -12.99 0.24
CA SER A 83 10.37 -11.91 -0.05
C SER A 83 10.99 -10.54 0.19
N MET A 84 10.64 -9.57 -0.67
CA MET A 84 10.96 -8.16 -0.43
C MET A 84 10.06 -7.53 0.65
N LEU A 85 8.98 -8.23 1.02
CA LEU A 85 8.01 -7.75 2.01
C LEU A 85 8.36 -8.24 3.41
N ALA A 86 8.34 -7.32 4.38
CA ALA A 86 8.49 -7.65 5.79
C ALA A 86 7.13 -7.92 6.44
N ARG A 87 7.09 -8.90 7.36
CA ARG A 87 5.92 -9.15 8.19
C ARG A 87 5.83 -8.08 9.27
N ASN A 88 4.78 -7.27 9.21
CA ASN A 88 4.54 -6.29 10.27
C ASN A 88 3.98 -7.01 11.51
N THR A 89 4.80 -7.12 12.54
CA THR A 89 4.42 -7.69 13.83
C THR A 89 4.15 -6.54 14.79
N PHE A 90 2.88 -6.29 15.08
CA PHE A 90 2.50 -5.29 16.08
C PHE A 90 2.45 -5.95 17.45
N GLN A 91 3.17 -5.39 18.41
CA GLN A 91 2.94 -5.68 19.82
C GLN A 91 1.81 -4.76 20.30
N CYS A 92 0.65 -5.33 20.62
CA CYS A 92 -0.39 -4.58 21.35
C CYS A 92 0.11 -4.34 22.78
N LYS A 93 0.47 -3.09 23.08
CA LYS A 93 0.65 -2.63 24.46
C LYS A 93 -0.65 -2.00 24.93
N ASN A 94 -1.30 -2.64 25.90
CA ASN A 94 -2.48 -2.08 26.54
C ASN A 94 -2.03 -0.96 27.47
N HIS A 95 -2.25 0.29 27.07
CA HIS A 95 -2.04 1.44 27.91
C HIS A 95 -3.34 1.79 28.63
N PHE A 96 -3.44 1.45 29.92
CA PHE A 96 -4.51 1.93 30.78
C PHE A 96 -4.11 3.29 31.34
N PHE A 97 -4.88 4.33 31.01
CA PHE A 97 -4.75 5.65 31.64
C PHE A 97 -5.87 5.79 32.67
N VAL A 98 -5.52 5.76 33.96
CA VAL A 98 -6.44 6.15 35.04
C VAL A 98 -6.31 7.65 35.23
N ILE A 99 -7.36 8.41 34.90
CA ILE A 99 -7.43 9.83 35.23
C ILE A 99 -8.04 9.94 36.63
N THR A 100 -7.19 10.05 37.65
CA THR A 100 -7.63 10.46 38.99
C THR A 100 -7.86 11.98 39.00
N ARG A 101 -8.96 12.44 39.60
CA ARG A 101 -9.16 13.86 39.87
C ARG A 101 -8.18 14.30 40.96
N GLY A 102 -7.01 14.78 40.55
CA GLY A 102 -5.98 15.32 41.43
C GLY A 102 -4.65 15.35 40.70
N ASN A 103 -3.95 16.48 40.72
CA ASN A 103 -2.75 16.75 39.93
C ASN A 103 -1.56 15.80 40.24
N SER A 104 -1.48 14.65 39.57
CA SER A 104 -0.21 13.99 39.21
C SER A 104 -0.48 12.94 38.12
N LYS A 105 0.26 13.00 37.01
CA LYS A 105 0.23 11.96 35.97
C LYS A 105 1.14 10.82 36.41
N ASP A 106 0.58 9.84 37.12
CA ASP A 106 1.32 8.63 37.47
C ASP A 106 1.09 7.56 36.38
N TYR A 107 2.15 7.25 35.63
CA TYR A 107 2.14 6.22 34.60
C TYR A 107 2.38 4.86 35.26
N LEU A 108 1.36 4.00 35.32
CA LEU A 108 1.52 2.60 35.71
C LEU A 108 1.73 1.74 34.45
N THR A 109 2.94 1.19 34.30
CA THR A 109 3.24 0.13 33.33
C THR A 109 3.07 -1.23 34.02
N THR A 110 2.05 -1.99 33.64
CA THR A 110 1.90 -3.40 34.03
C THR A 110 2.65 -4.31 33.05
N TRP A 111 3.41 -5.26 33.60
CA TRP A 111 4.23 -6.27 32.93
C TRP A 111 3.38 -7.27 32.12
#